data_AF-A0AAD7ZTY5-F1
#
_entry.id   AF-A0AAD7ZTY5-F1
#
_cell.length_a   1.000
_cell.length_b   1.000
_cell.length_c   1.000
_cell.angle_alpha   90.00
_cell.angle_beta   90.00
_cell.angle_gamma   90.00
#
_symmetry.space_group_name_H-M   'P 1'
#
loop_
_entity.id
_entity.type
_entity.pdbx_description
1 polymer ?
#
loop_
_entity_poly.entity_id
_entity_poly.type
_entity_poly.pdbx_seq_one_letter_code
_entity_poly.pdbx_strand_id
1 'polypeptide(L)' 'LQVLDVKYCTWMTDKGLLEGIGALQELRSLSLQEGYNLTAQALSTFLHRPAMARIIYLDLSGCCNLDDYGLEGIAN' A
#
# COMPACT_ATOMS: atom_id res chain seq x y z
N LEU A 1 0.35 -15.31 1.20
CA LEU A 1 -0.20 -14.76 -0.06
C LEU A 1 0.92 -13.97 -0.75
N GLN A 2 1.15 -14.18 -2.05
CA GLN A 2 2.22 -13.47 -2.79
C GLN A 2 1.70 -12.36 -3.71
N VAL A 3 0.49 -12.50 -4.24
CA VAL A 3 -0.15 -11.50 -5.10
C VAL A 3 -1.47 -11.10 -4.46
N LEU A 4 -1.69 -9.79 -4.32
CA LEU A 4 -2.95 -9.22 -3.88
C LEU A 4 -3.37 -8.11 -4.84
N ASP A 5 -4.56 -8.26 -5.40
CA ASP A 5 -5.19 -7.25 -6.24
C ASP A 5 -6.47 -6.79 -5.52
N VAL A 6 -6.45 -5.53 -5.07
CA VAL A 6 -7.60 -4.86 -4.43
C VAL A 6 -7.91 -3.55 -5.16
N LYS A 7 -7.68 -3.52 -6.47
CA LYS A 7 -8.06 -2.41 -7.34
C LYS A 7 -9.55 -2.10 -7.15
N TYR A 8 -9.88 -0.82 -7.12
CA TYR A 8 -11.25 -0.34 -7.00
C TYR A 8 -11.96 -0.72 -5.69
N CYS A 9 -11.23 -1.22 -4.68
CA CYS A 9 -11.72 -1.27 -3.30
C CYS A 9 -11.74 0.14 -2.69
N THR A 10 -12.58 1.02 -3.26
CA THR A 10 -12.61 2.46 -2.96
C THR A 10 -12.99 2.77 -1.51
N TRP A 11 -13.57 1.81 -0.78
CA TRP A 11 -13.93 1.96 0.64
C TRP A 11 -12.88 1.38 1.60
N MET A 12 -11.74 0.93 1.09
CA MET A 12 -10.63 0.49 1.94
C MET A 12 -10.08 1.68 2.71
N THR A 13 -9.87 1.47 4.01
CA THR A 13 -9.33 2.48 4.92
C THR A 13 -7.88 2.15 5.29
N ASP A 14 -7.21 3.12 5.90
CA ASP A 14 -5.87 2.95 6.49
C ASP A 14 -5.78 1.72 7.40
N LYS A 15 -6.84 1.42 8.15
CA LYS A 15 -6.90 0.22 9.00
C LYS A 15 -6.80 -1.06 8.19
N GLY A 16 -7.53 -1.15 7.07
CA GLY A 16 -7.47 -2.31 6.17
C GLY A 16 -6.07 -2.50 5.57
N LEU A 17 -5.42 -1.40 5.18
CA LEU A 17 -4.05 -1.41 4.68
C LEU A 17 -3.05 -1.84 5.76
N LEU A 18 -3.07 -1.21 6.93
CA LEU A 18 -2.05 -1.38 7.97
C LEU A 18 -2.23 -2.67 8.78
N GLU A 19 -3.44 -3.05 9.14
CA GLU A 19 -3.69 -4.24 9.96
C GLU A 19 -3.94 -5.49 9.10
N GLY A 20 -4.66 -5.34 7.98
CA GLY A 20 -5.00 -6.43 7.08
C GLY A 20 -3.85 -6.77 6.14
N ILE A 21 -3.62 -5.91 5.15
CA ILE A 21 -2.58 -6.14 4.12
C ILE A 21 -1.19 -6.14 4.75
N GLY A 22 -0.94 -5.27 5.74
CA GLY A 22 0.35 -5.14 6.41
C GLY A 22 0.80 -6.36 7.20
N ALA A 23 -0.08 -7.35 7.43
CA ALA A 23 0.27 -8.63 8.04
C ALA A 23 0.86 -9.64 7.05
N LEU A 24 0.75 -9.40 5.74
CA LEU A 24 1.18 -10.33 4.69
C LEU A 24 2.71 -10.30 4.49
N GLN A 25 3.42 -11.22 5.15
CA GLN A 25 4.90 -11.28 5.14
C GLN A 25 5.52 -11.75 3.80
N GLU A 26 4.73 -12.39 2.96
CA GLU A 26 5.19 -13.02 1.71
C GLU A 26 4.75 -12.27 0.45
N LEU A 27 4.20 -11.06 0.60
CA LEU A 27 3.67 -10.28 -0.52
C LEU A 27 4.79 -9.87 -1.49
N ARG A 28 4.50 -9.99 -2.79
CA ARG A 28 5.41 -9.68 -3.92
C ARG A 28 4.78 -8.69 -4.88
N SER A 29 3.47 -8.79 -5.08
CA SER A 29 2.71 -7.93 -5.98
C SER A 29 1.49 -7.38 -5.26
N LEU A 30 1.35 -6.06 -5.27
CA LEU A 30 0.21 -5.34 -4.68
C LEU A 30 -0.28 -4.28 -5.65
N SER A 31 -1.59 -4.25 -5.90
CA SER A 31 -2.24 -3.09 -6.52
C SER A 31 -3.30 -2.52 -5.59
N LEU A 32 -3.16 -1.22 -5.31
CA LEU A 32 -4.07 -0.39 -4.52
C LEU A 32 -4.75 0.67 -5.41
N GLN A 33 -4.93 0.37 -6.70
CA GLN A 33 -5.46 1.34 -7.67
C GLN A 33 -6.78 1.96 -7.21
N GLU A 34 -6.91 3.28 -7.39
CA GLU A 34 -8.05 4.08 -6.92
C GLU A 34 -8.25 4.01 -5.39
N GLY A 35 -7.14 3.93 -4.63
CA GLY A 35 -7.13 3.94 -3.17
C GLY A 35 -7.44 5.30 -2.54
N TYR A 36 -8.54 5.94 -2.93
CA TYR A 36 -8.88 7.33 -2.57
C TYR A 36 -9.03 7.61 -1.07
N ASN A 37 -9.30 6.57 -0.27
CA ASN A 37 -9.49 6.68 1.17
C ASN A 37 -8.22 6.35 1.98
N LEU A 38 -7.10 6.09 1.30
CA LEU A 38 -5.81 5.88 1.95
C LEU A 38 -5.12 7.22 2.16
N THR A 39 -4.55 7.46 3.33
CA THR A 39 -3.77 8.66 3.60
C THR A 39 -2.31 8.49 3.16
N ALA A 40 -1.63 9.60 2.82
CA ALA A 40 -0.18 9.63 2.62
C ALA A 40 0.57 9.00 3.81
N GLN A 41 0.13 9.32 5.03
CA GLN A 41 0.71 8.78 6.26
C GLN A 41 0.63 7.26 6.32
N ALA A 42 -0.54 6.69 6.03
CA ALA A 42 -0.72 5.25 6.05
C ALA A 42 0.06 4.55 4.95
N LEU A 43 0.12 5.13 3.74
CA LEU A 43 0.93 4.60 2.64
C LEU A 43 2.42 4.58 3.01
N SER A 44 2.97 5.69 3.49
CA SER A 44 4.37 5.75 3.93
C SER A 44 4.65 4.76 5.07
N THR A 45 3.76 4.69 6.06
CA THR A 45 3.88 3.75 7.19
C THR A 45 3.81 2.30 6.74
N PHE A 46 2.94 1.98 5.78
CA PHE A 46 2.79 0.65 5.22
C PHE A 46 4.04 0.24 4.45
N LEU A 47 4.56 1.11 3.59
CA LEU A 47 5.71 0.85 2.74
C LEU A 47 7.02 0.72 3.53
N HIS A 48 7.17 1.44 4.65
CA HIS A 48 8.31 1.28 5.57
C HIS A 48 8.38 -0.07 6.31
N ARG A 49 7.36 -0.93 6.20
CA ARG A 49 7.34 -2.19 6.96
C ARG A 49 8.33 -3.21 6.39
N PRO A 50 8.98 -4.03 7.25
CA PRO A 50 9.86 -5.10 6.79
C PRO A 50 9.21 -6.10 5.84
N ALA A 51 7.90 -6.36 6.01
CA ALA A 51 7.12 -7.23 5.12
C ALA A 51 7.09 -6.72 3.67
N MET A 52 7.23 -5.40 3.46
CA MET A 52 7.17 -4.77 2.14
C MET A 52 8.52 -4.75 1.42
N ALA A 53 9.63 -5.10 2.09
CA ALA A 53 10.96 -5.22 1.49
C ALA A 53 11.04 -6.30 0.38
N ARG A 54 9.97 -7.06 0.20
CA ARG A 54 9.84 -8.14 -0.77
C ARG A 54 8.98 -7.78 -1.97
N ILE A 55 8.31 -6.63 -1.98
CA ILE A 55 7.47 -6.22 -3.11
C ILE A 55 8.34 -5.96 -4.34
N ILE A 56 7.96 -6.56 -5.47
CA ILE A 56 8.55 -6.38 -6.80
C ILE A 56 7.61 -5.65 -7.76
N TYR A 57 6.32 -5.59 -7.43
CA TYR A 57 5.31 -4.86 -8.19
C TYR A 57 4.38 -4.12 -7.22
N LEU A 58 4.33 -2.81 -7.35
CA LEU A 58 3.44 -1.93 -6.60
C LEU A 58 2.73 -1.00 -7.57
N ASP A 59 1.40 -1.02 -7.55
CA ASP A 59 0.57 -0.11 -8.33
C ASP A 59 -0.27 0.77 -7.39
N LEU A 60 0.02 2.07 -7.42
CA LEU A 60 -0.67 3.13 -6.67
C LEU A 60 -1.42 4.09 -7.61
N SER A 61 -1.69 3.67 -8.85
CA SER A 61 -2.34 4.54 -9.83
C SER A 61 -3.69 5.03 -9.32
N GLY A 62 -3.96 6.34 -9.41
CA GLY A 62 -5.21 6.92 -8.92
C GLY A 62 -5.30 7.11 -7.40
N CYS A 63 -4.26 6.79 -6.62
CA CYS A 63 -4.20 7.15 -5.20
C CYS A 63 -4.02 8.67 -5.03
N CYS A 64 -5.12 9.42 -5.04
CA CYS A 64 -5.12 10.89 -5.07
C CYS A 64 -4.51 11.57 -3.83
N ASN A 65 -4.42 10.86 -2.71
CA ASN A 65 -3.82 11.38 -1.47
C ASN A 65 -2.33 11.02 -1.34
N LEU A 66 -1.72 10.41 -2.36
CA LEU A 66 -0.28 10.16 -2.38
C LEU A 66 0.45 11.46 -2.68
N ASP A 67 1.25 11.93 -1.73
CA ASP A 67 2.12 13.11 -1.84
C ASP A 67 3.59 12.74 -1.56
N ASP A 68 4.47 13.74 -1.48
CA ASP A 68 5.89 13.54 -1.19
C ASP A 68 6.12 12.74 0.11
N TYR A 69 5.30 12.97 1.14
CA TYR A 69 5.40 12.25 2.41
C TYR A 69 5.01 10.77 2.23
N GLY A 70 3.96 10.50 1.46
CA GLY A 70 3.54 9.14 1.11
C GLY A 70 4.62 8.35 0.35
N LEU A 71 5.44 9.05 -0.44
CA LEU A 71 6.53 8.46 -1.23
C LEU A 71 7.81 8.18 -0.42
N GLU A 72 8.00 8.80 0.75
CA GLU A 72 9.19 8.57 1.59
C GLU A 72 9.38 7.08 1.92
N GLY A 73 8.29 6.31 2.02
CA GLY A 73 8.35 4.87 2.29
C GLY A 73 8.82 3.99 1.12
N ILE A 74 8.94 4.53 -0.10
CA ILE A 74 9.43 3.79 -1.27
C ILE A 74 10.96 3.80 -1.33
N ALA A 75 11.60 4.84 -0.80
CA ALA A 75 13.05 5.00 -0.82
C ALA A 75 13.69 4.40 0.43
N ASN A 76 13.81 3.07 0.48
CA ASN A 76 14.73 2.37 1.40
C ASN A 76 15.41 1.19 0.67
#